data_AF-A0A957AXW0-F1
#
_entry.id   AF-A0A957AXW0-F1
#
_cell.length_a   1.000
_cell.length_b   1.000
_cell.length_c   1.000
_cell.angle_alpha   90.00
_cell.angle_beta   90.00
_cell.angle_gamma   90.00
#
_symmetry.space_group_name_H-M   'P 1'
#
loop_
_entity.id
_entity.type
_entity.pdbx_description
1 polymer ?
#
loop_
_entity_poly.entity_id
_entity_poly.type
_entity_poly.pdbx_seq_one_letter_code
_entity_poly.pdbx_strand_id
1 'polypeptide(L)'
;MTTFPILLLAHLIADFPLQTNRVYALKTQGNKGLLLHVAIHVLVAAVLLQRPLSHIPLLFAYGAIHFAVDWYKVNSPARKQTPGFLLDQAAHFFTILVLTAWQPALQSILPLWLVWVGVFLALIPALLTLLWVIASDLQGDRPDSPTLNWASHRLLPLSQKVGSVFVLSLLVATLLIAV
;
A
#
# COMPACT_ATOMS: atom_id res chain seq x y z
N MET A 1 -18.88 -0.29 -8.81
CA MET A 1 -18.72 0.02 -7.37
C MET A 1 -17.58 1.01 -7.24
N THR A 2 -17.83 2.21 -6.74
CA THR A 2 -16.84 3.31 -6.67
C THR A 2 -15.86 3.13 -5.51
N THR A 3 -16.26 2.39 -4.48
CA THR A 3 -15.43 2.13 -3.30
C THR A 3 -14.15 1.37 -3.60
N PHE A 4 -14.22 0.37 -4.48
CA PHE A 4 -13.09 -0.49 -4.81
C PHE A 4 -11.85 0.31 -5.27
N PRO A 5 -11.91 1.14 -6.33
CA PRO A 5 -10.74 1.89 -6.76
C PRO A 5 -10.25 2.91 -5.73
N ILE A 6 -11.14 3.46 -4.88
CA ILE A 6 -10.76 4.40 -3.82
C ILE A 6 -9.92 3.69 -2.76
N LEU A 7 -10.41 2.56 -2.23
CA LEU A 7 -9.69 1.80 -1.21
C LEU A 7 -8.44 1.13 -1.78
N LEU A 8 -8.48 0.68 -3.04
CA LEU A 8 -7.31 0.15 -3.74
C LEU A 8 -6.23 1.23 -3.88
N LEU A 9 -6.58 2.44 -4.32
CA LEU A 9 -5.63 3.54 -4.39
C LEU A 9 -5.07 3.89 -3.02
N ALA A 10 -5.91 3.95 -1.99
CA ALA A 10 -5.48 4.23 -0.63
C ALA A 10 -4.46 3.21 -0.12
N HIS A 11 -4.74 1.92 -0.30
CA HIS A 11 -3.85 0.81 0.03
C HIS A 11 -2.53 0.92 -0.73
N LEU A 12 -2.56 1.09 -2.05
CA LEU A 12 -1.35 1.16 -2.86
C LEU A 12 -0.46 2.35 -2.47
N ILE A 13 -1.04 3.52 -2.18
CA ILE A 13 -0.28 4.69 -1.70
C ILE A 13 0.36 4.42 -0.34
N ALA A 14 -0.40 3.82 0.58
CA ALA A 14 0.05 3.61 1.94
C ALA A 14 1.14 2.53 2.04
N ASP A 15 1.00 1.42 1.34
CA ASP A 15 1.92 0.27 1.41
C ASP A 15 3.20 0.41 0.59
N PHE A 16 3.20 1.25 -0.45
CA PHE A 16 4.34 1.36 -1.35
C PHE A 16 5.04 2.73 -1.26
N PRO A 17 4.47 3.86 -1.71
CA PRO A 17 5.06 5.18 -1.48
C PRO A 17 5.31 5.53 -0.01
N LEU A 18 4.32 5.35 0.88
CA LEU A 18 4.37 5.89 2.24
C LEU A 18 4.97 4.91 3.26
N GLN A 19 5.04 3.61 2.95
CA GLN A 19 5.78 2.63 3.72
C GLN A 19 7.29 2.73 3.44
N THR A 20 7.90 3.79 3.94
CA THR A 20 9.37 3.96 3.88
C THR A 20 10.09 2.88 4.70
N ASN A 21 11.39 2.68 4.45
CA ASN A 21 12.23 1.77 5.25
C ASN A 21 12.13 2.07 6.75
N ARG A 22 11.96 3.35 7.13
CA ARG A 22 11.77 3.75 8.52
C ARG A 22 10.43 3.29 9.08
N VAL A 23 9.35 3.44 8.32
CA VAL A 23 8.01 2.97 8.73
C VAL A 23 8.00 1.45 8.86
N TYR A 24 8.59 0.74 7.88
CA TYR A 24 8.73 -0.71 7.92
C TYR A 24 9.54 -1.18 9.15
N ALA A 25 10.68 -0.55 9.42
CA ALA A 25 11.50 -0.87 10.59
C ALA A 25 10.75 -0.64 11.92
N LEU A 26 9.97 0.44 12.04
CA LEU A 26 9.14 0.67 13.21
C LEU A 26 8.04 -0.39 13.34
N LYS A 27 7.38 -0.75 12.23
CA LYS A 27 6.34 -1.78 12.17
C LYS A 27 6.84 -3.15 12.66
N THR A 28 8.06 -3.52 12.32
CA THR A 28 8.66 -4.79 12.77
C THR A 28 9.19 -4.77 14.21
N GLN A 29 9.39 -3.58 14.80
CA GLN A 29 9.82 -3.42 16.20
C GLN A 29 8.68 -3.59 17.21
N GLY A 30 7.42 -3.49 16.78
CA GLY A 30 6.27 -3.80 17.63
C GLY A 30 4.99 -3.04 17.27
N ASN A 31 3.94 -3.29 18.07
CA ASN A 31 2.57 -2.84 17.76
C ASN A 31 2.42 -1.32 17.60
N LYS A 32 3.26 -0.50 18.23
CA LYS A 32 3.22 0.96 18.06
C LYS A 32 3.59 1.41 16.64
N GLY A 33 4.63 0.81 16.06
CA GLY A 33 5.00 1.10 14.68
C GLY A 33 3.99 0.54 13.68
N LEU A 34 3.39 -0.61 14.00
CA LEU A 34 2.29 -1.15 13.22
C LEU A 34 1.05 -0.24 13.25
N LEU A 35 0.68 0.30 14.42
CA LEU A 35 -0.40 1.29 14.54
C LEU A 35 -0.10 2.57 13.74
N LEU A 36 1.15 3.04 13.72
CA LEU A 36 1.55 4.17 12.88
C LEU A 36 1.29 3.88 11.39
N HIS A 37 1.69 2.69 10.92
CA HIS A 37 1.47 2.28 9.55
C HIS A 37 -0.04 2.20 9.22
N VAL A 38 -0.84 1.57 10.08
CA VAL A 38 -2.30 1.51 9.91
C VAL A 38 -2.94 2.91 9.94
N ALA A 39 -2.43 3.82 10.76
CA ALA A 39 -2.89 5.21 10.76
C ALA A 39 -2.65 5.89 9.40
N ILE A 40 -1.52 5.61 8.73
CA ILE A 40 -1.27 6.09 7.36
C ILE A 40 -2.35 5.57 6.40
N HIS A 41 -2.68 4.26 6.45
CA HIS A 41 -3.75 3.68 5.63
C HIS A 41 -5.09 4.40 5.84
N VAL A 42 -5.52 4.54 7.09
CA VAL A 42 -6.79 5.17 7.44
C VAL A 42 -6.80 6.65 7.01
N LEU A 43 -5.71 7.39 7.21
CA LEU A 43 -5.61 8.79 6.81
C LEU A 43 -5.66 8.97 5.29
N VAL A 44 -4.93 8.15 4.52
CA VAL A 44 -4.98 8.22 3.06
C VAL A 44 -6.38 7.90 2.54
N ALA A 45 -7.01 6.85 3.07
CA ALA A 45 -8.39 6.51 2.71
C ALA A 45 -9.36 7.66 3.05
N ALA A 46 -9.24 8.25 4.24
CA ALA A 46 -10.08 9.37 4.67
C ALA A 46 -9.89 10.61 3.77
N VAL A 47 -8.67 10.92 3.35
CA VAL A 47 -8.38 12.06 2.45
C VAL A 47 -8.98 11.86 1.07
N LEU A 48 -9.02 10.62 0.56
CA LEU A 48 -9.61 10.34 -0.76
C LEU A 48 -11.15 10.36 -0.76
N LEU A 49 -11.79 10.25 0.41
CA LEU A 49 -13.25 10.20 0.53
C LEU A 49 -13.86 11.60 0.67
N GLN A 50 -15.04 11.80 0.07
CA GLN A 50 -15.91 12.91 0.44
C GLN A 50 -16.59 12.59 1.76
N ARG A 51 -16.67 13.58 2.66
CA ARG A 51 -17.31 13.48 3.99
C ARG A 51 -16.85 12.22 4.76
N PRO A 52 -15.54 12.03 4.99
CA PRO A 52 -15.00 10.80 5.60
C PRO A 52 -15.58 10.51 6.99
N LEU A 53 -15.99 11.54 7.75
CA LEU A 53 -16.62 11.40 9.06
C LEU A 53 -17.98 10.67 9.01
N SER A 54 -18.65 10.63 7.86
CA SER A 54 -19.87 9.83 7.68
C SER A 54 -19.58 8.34 7.50
N HIS A 55 -18.31 7.96 7.31
CA HIS A 55 -17.87 6.60 7.02
C HIS A 55 -16.89 6.05 8.08
N ILE A 56 -16.96 6.57 9.31
CA ILE A 56 -16.11 6.11 10.43
C ILE A 56 -16.15 4.59 10.65
N PRO A 57 -17.32 3.90 10.62
CA PRO A 57 -17.34 2.45 10.78
C PRO A 57 -16.53 1.71 9.71
N LEU A 58 -16.58 2.19 8.46
CA LEU A 58 -15.80 1.63 7.36
C LEU A 58 -14.29 1.89 7.56
N LEU A 59 -13.92 3.13 7.87
CA LEU A 59 -12.52 3.51 8.09
C LEU A 59 -11.89 2.75 9.27
N PHE A 60 -12.67 2.55 10.34
CA PHE A 60 -12.27 1.73 11.48
C PHE A 60 -12.10 0.26 11.09
N ALA A 61 -13.06 -0.33 10.37
CA ALA A 61 -12.96 -1.70 9.89
C ALA A 61 -11.77 -1.90 8.93
N TYR A 62 -11.56 -0.95 8.02
CA TYR A 62 -10.42 -0.93 7.11
C TYR A 62 -9.11 -0.95 7.89
N GLY A 63 -8.93 -0.05 8.87
CA GLY A 63 -7.74 -0.02 9.71
C GLY A 63 -7.58 -1.28 10.57
N ALA A 64 -8.66 -1.77 11.19
CA ALA A 64 -8.61 -2.94 12.06
C ALA A 64 -8.24 -4.22 11.31
N ILE A 65 -8.79 -4.44 10.11
CA ILE A 65 -8.45 -5.61 9.29
C ILE A 65 -7.01 -5.49 8.77
N HIS A 66 -6.59 -4.31 8.29
CA HIS A 66 -5.19 -4.07 7.92
C HIS A 66 -4.23 -4.38 9.07
N PHE A 67 -4.53 -3.88 10.27
CA PHE A 67 -3.75 -4.19 11.47
C PHE A 67 -3.65 -5.69 11.71
N ALA A 68 -4.77 -6.43 11.60
CA ALA A 68 -4.79 -7.86 11.83
C ALA A 68 -3.95 -8.65 10.81
N VAL A 69 -4.08 -8.31 9.51
CA VAL A 69 -3.31 -8.94 8.43
C VAL A 69 -1.82 -8.73 8.64
N ASP A 70 -1.41 -7.49 8.86
CA ASP A 70 -0.02 -7.13 9.06
C ASP A 70 0.56 -7.68 10.37
N TRP A 71 -0.22 -7.66 11.44
CA TRP A 71 0.18 -8.24 12.71
C TRP A 71 0.46 -9.73 12.54
N TYR A 72 -0.41 -10.45 11.83
CA TYR A 72 -0.19 -11.87 11.53
C TYR A 72 1.09 -12.09 10.72
N LYS A 73 1.32 -11.29 9.66
CA LYS A 73 2.54 -11.37 8.84
C LYS A 73 3.81 -11.15 9.65
N VAL A 74 3.82 -10.14 10.53
CA VAL A 74 4.98 -9.80 11.37
C VAL A 74 5.26 -10.89 12.42
N ASN A 75 4.22 -11.47 13.01
CA ASN A 75 4.36 -12.50 14.05
C ASN A 75 4.51 -13.92 13.50
N SER A 76 4.19 -14.14 12.24
CA SER A 76 4.31 -15.43 11.53
C SER A 76 5.09 -15.25 10.22
N PRO A 77 6.39 -14.88 10.27
CA PRO A 77 7.16 -14.60 9.07
C PRO A 77 7.32 -15.84 8.19
N ALA A 78 7.10 -15.68 6.89
CA ALA A 78 7.28 -16.74 5.91
C ALA A 78 8.77 -17.09 5.75
N ARG A 79 9.04 -18.37 5.41
CA ARG A 79 10.41 -18.86 5.16
C ARG A 79 11.08 -18.16 3.96
N LYS A 80 10.29 -17.88 2.91
CA LYS A 80 10.70 -17.09 1.74
C LYS A 80 9.83 -15.83 1.67
N GLN A 81 10.42 -14.70 1.27
CA GLN A 81 9.73 -13.42 1.29
C GLN A 81 8.69 -13.30 0.16
N THR A 82 8.95 -13.88 -1.00
CA THR A 82 8.07 -13.84 -2.18
C THR A 82 6.68 -14.43 -1.92
N PRO A 83 6.53 -15.69 -1.48
CA PRO A 83 5.20 -16.24 -1.18
C PRO A 83 4.53 -15.50 -0.02
N GLY A 84 5.30 -15.04 0.98
CA GLY A 84 4.79 -14.22 2.07
C GLY A 84 4.21 -12.89 1.58
N PHE A 85 4.92 -12.20 0.68
CA PHE A 85 4.48 -10.96 0.05
C PHE A 85 3.23 -11.17 -0.80
N LEU A 86 3.17 -12.24 -1.61
CA LEU A 86 1.99 -12.53 -2.43
C LEU A 86 0.75 -12.85 -1.59
N LEU A 87 0.91 -13.64 -0.53
CA LEU A 87 -0.17 -13.95 0.41
C LEU A 87 -0.68 -12.68 1.13
N ASP A 88 0.25 -11.80 1.53
CA ASP A 88 -0.05 -10.52 2.16
C ASP A 88 -0.84 -9.60 1.22
N GLN A 89 -0.39 -9.42 -0.03
CA GLN A 89 -1.14 -8.64 -1.02
C GLN A 89 -2.52 -9.24 -1.32
N ALA A 90 -2.63 -10.58 -1.35
CA ALA A 90 -3.92 -11.26 -1.55
C ALA A 90 -4.89 -11.03 -0.39
N ALA A 91 -4.41 -11.07 0.86
CA ALA A 91 -5.23 -10.79 2.05
C ALA A 91 -5.75 -9.35 2.08
N HIS A 92 -4.89 -8.38 1.73
CA HIS A 92 -5.28 -6.98 1.61
C HIS A 92 -6.28 -6.75 0.46
N PHE A 93 -6.05 -7.35 -0.70
CA PHE A 93 -6.98 -7.28 -1.82
C PHE A 93 -8.35 -7.87 -1.46
N PHE A 94 -8.38 -9.03 -0.81
CA PHE A 94 -9.63 -9.64 -0.32
C PHE A 94 -10.35 -8.75 0.68
N THR A 95 -9.62 -8.11 1.60
CA THR A 95 -10.17 -7.12 2.54
C THR A 95 -10.87 -5.98 1.79
N ILE A 96 -10.22 -5.43 0.76
CA ILE A 96 -10.81 -4.36 -0.06
C ILE A 96 -12.09 -4.82 -0.76
N LEU A 97 -12.13 -6.06 -1.28
CA LEU A 97 -13.34 -6.62 -1.89
C LEU A 97 -14.49 -6.76 -0.90
N VAL A 98 -14.22 -7.26 0.31
CA VAL A 98 -15.23 -7.40 1.38
C VAL A 98 -15.79 -6.04 1.78
N LEU A 99 -14.92 -5.05 2.00
CA LEU A 99 -15.35 -3.69 2.38
C LEU A 99 -16.09 -2.99 1.23
N THR A 100 -15.70 -3.25 -0.01
CA THR A 100 -16.43 -2.78 -1.19
C THR A 100 -17.83 -3.39 -1.25
N ALA A 101 -17.98 -4.68 -0.97
CA ALA A 101 -19.29 -5.33 -0.95
C ALA A 101 -20.19 -4.77 0.17
N TRP A 102 -19.61 -4.43 1.33
CA TRP A 102 -20.34 -3.81 2.44
C TRP A 102 -20.78 -2.37 2.14
N GLN A 103 -19.91 -1.55 1.55
CA GLN A 103 -20.17 -0.14 1.23
C GLN A 103 -19.81 0.12 -0.24
N PRO A 104 -20.67 -0.20 -1.23
CA PRO A 104 -20.27 -0.24 -2.65
C PRO A 104 -20.18 1.12 -3.36
N ALA A 105 -20.70 2.18 -2.75
CA ALA A 105 -20.99 3.46 -3.41
C ALA A 105 -20.41 4.68 -2.66
N LEU A 106 -19.15 4.62 -2.23
CA LEU A 106 -18.48 5.79 -1.66
C LEU A 106 -18.19 6.86 -2.73
N GLN A 107 -18.12 8.11 -2.28
CA GLN A 107 -17.77 9.25 -3.13
C GLN A 107 -16.33 9.65 -2.88
N SER A 108 -15.57 9.86 -3.96
CA SER A 108 -14.19 10.31 -3.95
C SER A 108 -14.10 11.84 -4.08
N ILE A 109 -13.12 12.47 -3.41
CA ILE A 109 -12.83 13.89 -3.63
C ILE A 109 -12.27 14.14 -5.04
N LEU A 110 -11.56 13.16 -5.59
CA LEU A 110 -11.06 13.17 -6.95
C LEU A 110 -12.08 12.57 -7.91
N PRO A 111 -12.16 13.03 -9.17
CA PRO A 111 -12.97 12.38 -10.19
C PRO A 111 -12.45 10.95 -10.43
N LEU A 112 -13.38 10.01 -10.68
CA LEU A 112 -13.07 8.58 -10.73
C LEU A 112 -11.99 8.19 -11.75
N TRP A 113 -11.91 8.90 -12.88
CA TRP A 113 -10.87 8.65 -13.89
C TRP A 113 -9.46 8.96 -13.33
N LEU A 114 -9.32 9.99 -12.50
CA LEU A 114 -8.05 10.36 -11.88
C LEU A 114 -7.69 9.37 -10.77
N VAL A 115 -8.67 8.82 -10.06
CA VAL A 115 -8.46 7.71 -9.12
C VAL A 115 -7.86 6.50 -9.84
N TRP A 116 -8.41 6.12 -11.01
CA TRP A 116 -7.87 5.01 -11.80
C TRP A 116 -6.48 5.29 -12.36
N VAL A 117 -6.22 6.51 -12.87
CA VAL A 117 -4.87 6.93 -13.24
C VAL A 117 -3.92 6.78 -12.05
N GLY A 118 -4.36 7.21 -10.86
CA GLY A 118 -3.63 7.03 -9.61
C GLY A 118 -3.33 5.57 -9.31
N VAL A 119 -4.30 4.66 -9.47
CA VAL A 119 -4.11 3.22 -9.28
C VAL A 119 -3.03 2.69 -10.23
N PHE A 120 -3.13 3.00 -11.54
CA PHE A 120 -2.14 2.53 -12.52
C PHE A 120 -0.73 3.06 -12.23
N LEU A 121 -0.60 4.31 -11.82
CA LEU A 121 0.69 4.88 -11.43
C LEU A 121 1.22 4.24 -10.14
N ALA A 122 0.36 3.96 -9.16
CA ALA A 122 0.73 3.32 -7.90
C ALA A 122 1.10 1.83 -8.07
N LEU A 123 0.69 1.18 -9.15
CA LEU A 123 1.14 -0.17 -9.49
C LEU A 123 2.63 -0.22 -9.89
N ILE A 124 3.22 0.90 -10.34
CA ILE A 124 4.65 0.96 -10.68
C ILE A 124 5.54 0.71 -9.45
N PRO A 125 5.43 1.48 -8.34
CA PRO A 125 6.20 1.18 -7.13
C PRO A 125 5.84 -0.20 -6.54
N ALA A 126 4.58 -0.64 -6.63
CA ALA A 126 4.18 -1.99 -6.21
C ALA A 126 4.94 -3.09 -6.96
N LEU A 127 5.03 -2.97 -8.30
CA LEU A 127 5.77 -3.89 -9.15
C LEU A 127 7.27 -3.86 -8.85
N LEU A 128 7.85 -2.67 -8.68
CA LEU A 128 9.27 -2.54 -8.32
C LEU A 128 9.56 -3.21 -6.97
N THR A 129 8.66 -3.10 -6.00
CA THR A 129 8.77 -3.79 -4.70
C THR A 129 8.65 -5.30 -4.86
N LEU A 130 7.71 -5.81 -5.67
CA LEU A 130 7.60 -7.24 -5.94
C LEU A 130 8.87 -7.79 -6.61
N LEU A 131 9.39 -7.10 -7.63
CA LEU A 131 10.62 -7.47 -8.32
C LEU A 131 11.83 -7.44 -7.37
N TRP A 132 11.87 -6.46 -6.45
CA TRP A 132 12.86 -6.43 -5.39
C TRP A 132 12.77 -7.65 -4.46
N VAL A 133 11.56 -8.00 -3.97
CA VAL A 133 11.34 -9.18 -3.13
C VAL A 133 11.80 -10.47 -3.83
N ILE A 134 11.41 -10.65 -5.11
CA ILE A 134 11.82 -11.79 -5.92
C ILE A 134 13.35 -11.83 -6.06
N ALA A 135 13.98 -10.70 -6.38
CA ALA A 135 15.42 -10.61 -6.51
C ALA A 135 16.14 -10.93 -5.20
N SER A 136 15.63 -10.47 -4.06
CA SER A 136 16.19 -10.75 -2.73
C SER A 136 16.12 -12.25 -2.37
N ASP A 137 15.00 -12.93 -2.65
CA ASP A 137 14.90 -14.37 -2.43
C ASP A 137 15.85 -15.16 -3.35
N LEU A 138 15.90 -14.80 -4.65
CA LEU A 138 16.74 -15.49 -5.64
C LEU A 138 18.24 -15.24 -5.43
N GLN A 139 18.63 -14.07 -4.91
CA GLN A 139 20.02 -13.73 -4.61
C GLN A 139 20.62 -14.68 -3.56
N GLY A 140 19.81 -15.17 -2.61
CA GLY A 140 20.23 -16.19 -1.65
C GLY A 140 20.56 -17.54 -2.29
N ASP A 141 19.85 -17.88 -3.38
CA ASP A 141 20.05 -19.13 -4.13
C ASP A 141 21.16 -19.00 -5.20
N ARG A 142 21.44 -17.78 -5.68
CA ARG A 142 22.40 -17.48 -6.78
C ARG A 142 23.26 -16.25 -6.48
N PRO A 143 24.25 -16.35 -5.57
CA PRO A 143 24.99 -15.19 -5.08
C PRO A 143 25.82 -14.47 -6.15
N ASP A 144 26.28 -15.20 -7.19
CA ASP A 144 27.19 -14.66 -8.21
C ASP A 144 26.48 -13.89 -9.34
N SER A 145 25.15 -13.76 -9.31
CA SER A 145 24.42 -13.07 -10.36
C SER A 145 24.51 -11.54 -10.22
N PRO A 146 25.17 -10.81 -11.13
CA PRO A 146 25.27 -9.35 -11.05
C PRO A 146 23.90 -8.68 -11.20
N THR A 147 23.00 -9.27 -11.98
CA THR A 147 21.63 -8.76 -12.19
C THR A 147 20.80 -8.84 -10.91
N LEU A 148 20.85 -9.97 -10.19
CA LEU A 148 20.11 -10.14 -8.93
C LEU A 148 20.70 -9.26 -7.82
N ASN A 149 22.03 -9.10 -7.80
CA ASN A 149 22.70 -8.20 -6.87
C ASN A 149 22.25 -6.75 -7.11
N TRP A 150 22.28 -6.28 -8.35
CA TRP A 150 21.77 -4.94 -8.69
C TRP A 150 20.30 -4.77 -8.30
N ALA A 151 19.45 -5.74 -8.66
CA ALA A 151 18.01 -5.67 -8.43
C ALA A 151 17.65 -5.61 -6.93
N SER A 152 18.26 -6.49 -6.12
CA SER A 152 18.05 -6.55 -4.66
C SER A 152 18.53 -5.30 -3.91
N HIS A 153 19.43 -4.49 -4.50
CA HIS A 153 19.91 -3.24 -3.89
C HIS A 153 19.26 -1.97 -4.44
N ARG A 154 18.75 -1.97 -5.68
CA ARG A 154 18.31 -0.74 -6.37
C ARG A 154 16.81 -0.60 -6.54
N LEU A 155 16.07 -1.71 -6.64
CA LEU A 155 14.64 -1.65 -6.98
C LEU A 155 13.79 -1.05 -5.85
N LEU A 156 14.04 -1.39 -4.58
CA LEU A 156 13.29 -0.80 -3.46
C LEU A 156 13.53 0.71 -3.29
N PRO A 157 14.78 1.23 -3.30
CA PRO A 157 15.00 2.67 -3.30
C PRO A 157 14.37 3.39 -4.50
N LEU A 158 14.37 2.75 -5.68
CA LEU A 158 13.72 3.31 -6.87
C LEU A 158 12.19 3.37 -6.68
N SER A 159 11.59 2.30 -6.16
CA SER A 159 10.17 2.23 -5.80
C SER A 159 9.76 3.39 -4.89
N GLN A 160 10.53 3.63 -3.82
CA GLN A 160 10.25 4.71 -2.87
C GLN A 160 10.38 6.11 -3.49
N LYS A 161 11.36 6.34 -4.37
CA LYS A 161 11.53 7.63 -5.08
C LYS A 161 10.37 7.89 -6.04
N VAL A 162 10.06 6.91 -6.89
CA VAL A 162 8.93 7.00 -7.84
C VAL A 162 7.62 7.21 -7.07
N GLY A 163 7.41 6.46 -6.00
CA GLY A 163 6.25 6.59 -5.13
C GLY A 163 6.13 7.98 -4.49
N SER A 164 7.23 8.57 -4.02
CA SER A 164 7.23 9.91 -3.43
C SER A 164 6.83 10.99 -4.45
N VAL A 165 7.36 10.91 -5.68
CA VAL A 165 6.98 11.82 -6.78
C VAL A 165 5.51 11.67 -7.14
N PHE A 166 5.01 10.42 -7.15
CA PHE A 166 3.60 10.12 -7.41
C PHE A 166 2.69 10.74 -6.34
N VAL A 167 2.98 10.53 -5.05
CA VAL A 167 2.18 11.10 -3.95
C VAL A 167 2.16 12.63 -4.01
N LEU A 168 3.32 13.26 -4.24
CA LEU A 168 3.39 14.72 -4.39
C LEU A 168 2.54 15.21 -5.55
N SER A 169 2.62 14.54 -6.70
CA SER A 169 1.81 14.88 -7.88
C SER A 169 0.31 14.76 -7.62
N LEU A 170 -0.11 13.69 -6.90
CA LEU A 170 -1.51 13.48 -6.55
C LEU A 170 -2.02 14.53 -5.55
N LEU A 171 -1.21 14.92 -4.57
CA LEU A 171 -1.54 15.99 -3.64
C LEU A 171 -1.72 17.33 -4.37
N VAL A 172 -0.81 17.67 -5.28
CA VAL A 172 -0.93 18.89 -6.12
C VAL A 172 -2.20 18.83 -6.97
N ALA A 173 -2.47 17.71 -7.64
CA ALA A 173 -3.70 17.56 -8.43
C ALA A 173 -4.97 17.70 -7.57
N THR A 174 -4.95 17.16 -6.34
CA THR A 174 -6.08 17.29 -5.39
C THR A 174 -6.31 18.75 -5.01
N LEU A 175 -5.24 19.51 -4.72
CA LEU A 175 -5.32 20.93 -4.40
C LEU A 175 -5.82 21.78 -5.58
N LEU A 176 -5.38 21.47 -6.80
CA LEU A 176 -5.80 22.20 -8.00
C LEU A 176 -7.28 21.97 -8.37
N ILE A 177 -7.84 20.81 -8.00
CA ILE A 177 -9.25 20.48 -8.25
C ILE A 177 -10.17 20.98 -7.13
N ALA A 178 -9.63 21.15 -5.91
CA ALA A 178 -10.39 21.62 -4.76
C ALA A 178 -10.58 23.15 -4.70
N VAL A 179 -9.91 23.91 -5.58
CA VAL A 179 -10.07 25.37 -5.77
C VAL A 179 -11.04 25.63 -6.92
#